data_AF-A0A960VA48-F1
#
_entry.id   AF-A0A960VA48-F1
#
_cell.length_a   1.000
_cell.length_b   1.000
_cell.length_c   1.000
_cell.angle_alpha   90.00
_cell.angle_beta   90.00
_cell.angle_gamma   90.00
#
_symmetry.space_group_name_H-M   'P 1'
#
loop_
_entity.id
_entity.type
_entity.pdbx_description
1 polymer ?
#
loop_
_entity_poly.entity_id
_entity_poly.type
_entity_poly.pdbx_seq_one_letter_code
_entity_poly.pdbx_strand_id
1 'polypeptide(L)'
;MTVVVVSAPNSYEKQVKYNVNQQLLAVTQGSVPGLQEEIKEYPKSIVGAIKKALQSDSGLAFLGLQTVTQNLTSLDMSKGYIVDSNMNIYFIEQLTLTPTSESFWGFYEIEISEEDSDELTLGFVNPSTSPKTFYTSNGYTKKKYKVSIYENYNTTAEFPTLTAGRTKWVEYKKDAAFGNIVSNTNYLKTKFVLNTDVQDSLTSTETEKPLSDYQGKLINDSFLIGEIKAWDK
;
A
#
# COMPACT_ATOMS: atom_id res chain seq x y z
N MET A 1 26.26 -9.86 3.36
CA MET A 1 24.84 -9.51 3.53
C MET A 1 24.77 -8.30 4.42
N THR A 2 24.28 -7.19 3.88
CA THR A 2 24.13 -5.92 4.60
C THR A 2 22.70 -5.43 4.40
N VAL A 3 22.08 -4.96 5.49
CA VAL A 3 20.72 -4.40 5.48
C VAL A 3 20.80 -2.94 5.93
N VAL A 4 20.24 -2.05 5.14
CA VAL A 4 20.25 -0.60 5.37
C VAL A 4 18.81 -0.08 5.39
N VAL A 5 18.48 0.79 6.34
CA VAL A 5 17.16 1.43 6.43
C VAL A 5 17.06 2.52 5.37
N VAL A 6 15.96 2.54 4.63
CA VAL A 6 15.64 3.61 3.68
C VAL A 6 14.68 4.59 4.33
N SER A 7 14.99 5.89 4.22
CA SER A 7 14.13 6.94 4.72
C SER A 7 12.85 7.06 3.87
N ALA A 8 11.69 6.99 4.52
CA ALA A 8 10.37 7.16 3.90
C ALA A 8 9.44 7.89 4.89
N PRO A 9 9.70 9.19 5.16
CA PRO A 9 9.11 9.92 6.29
C PRO A 9 7.60 10.15 6.15
N ASN A 10 7.07 10.12 4.91
CA ASN A 10 5.64 10.31 4.65
C ASN A 10 4.93 8.99 4.31
N SER A 11 5.61 7.86 4.43
CA SER A 11 5.00 6.53 4.32
C SER A 11 4.45 6.11 5.69
N TYR A 12 3.15 6.36 5.91
CA TYR A 12 2.50 6.03 7.18
C TYR A 12 1.04 5.63 6.97
N GLU A 13 0.50 4.85 7.93
CA GLU A 13 -0.94 4.75 8.17
C GLU A 13 -1.31 5.57 9.42
N LYS A 14 -2.58 5.97 9.49
CA LYS A 14 -3.15 6.81 10.55
C LYS A 14 -3.14 6.07 11.91
N GLN A 15 -2.87 6.81 12.98
CA GLN A 15 -2.85 6.28 14.35
C GLN A 15 -4.26 5.90 14.82
N VAL A 16 -4.41 4.74 15.47
CA VAL A 16 -5.69 4.32 16.06
C VAL A 16 -5.56 4.35 17.59
N LYS A 17 -6.44 5.11 18.25
CA LYS A 17 -6.57 5.06 19.72
C LYS A 17 -7.16 3.70 20.11
N TYR A 18 -6.43 2.96 20.94
CA TYR A 18 -6.83 1.67 21.44
C TYR A 18 -6.87 1.73 22.96
N ASN A 19 -8.00 1.33 23.56
CA ASN A 19 -8.13 1.23 25.00
C ASN A 19 -8.39 -0.24 25.33
N VAL A 20 -7.36 -0.93 25.84
CA VAL A 20 -7.34 -2.39 25.97
C VAL A 20 -8.47 -2.95 26.86
N ASN A 21 -9.09 -2.13 27.72
CA ASN A 21 -9.98 -2.61 28.79
C ASN A 21 -11.23 -1.76 29.07
N GLN A 22 -11.89 -1.16 28.07
CA GLN A 22 -13.20 -0.51 28.31
C GLN A 22 -14.30 -1.57 28.51
N GLN A 23 -14.76 -1.74 29.76
CA GLN A 23 -16.04 -2.42 30.05
C GLN A 23 -17.19 -1.45 29.73
N LEU A 24 -17.91 -1.69 28.63
CA LEU A 24 -19.13 -0.96 28.31
C LEU A 24 -20.25 -1.43 29.25
N LEU A 25 -20.66 -0.59 30.19
CA LEU A 25 -21.85 -0.80 31.01
C LEU A 25 -23.10 -0.32 30.26
N ALA A 26 -24.20 -1.06 30.39
CA ALA A 26 -25.44 -0.93 29.61
C ALA A 26 -26.18 0.43 29.71
N VAL A 27 -25.69 1.38 30.51
CA VAL A 27 -26.26 2.72 30.67
C VAL A 27 -25.26 3.77 30.20
N THR A 28 -24.85 3.69 28.94
CA THR A 28 -24.10 4.77 28.30
C THR A 28 -24.97 5.38 27.22
N GLN A 29 -25.76 6.39 27.58
CA GLN A 29 -26.42 7.29 26.61
C GLN A 29 -25.53 8.51 26.40
N GLY A 30 -25.03 8.68 25.18
CA GLY A 30 -24.15 9.78 24.78
C GLY A 30 -22.90 9.31 24.05
N SER A 31 -22.25 10.20 23.30
CA SER A 31 -20.99 9.92 22.61
C SER A 31 -19.89 9.62 23.62
N VAL A 32 -19.34 8.39 23.59
CA VAL A 32 -18.27 7.95 24.49
C VAL A 32 -16.93 8.51 24.00
N PRO A 33 -16.22 9.33 24.80
CA PRO A 33 -14.86 9.73 24.48
C PRO A 33 -13.97 8.49 24.42
N GLY A 34 -13.37 8.22 23.25
CA GLY A 34 -12.58 7.01 23.00
C GLY A 34 -13.17 6.01 21.99
N LEU A 35 -14.40 6.23 21.52
CA LEU A 35 -15.00 5.55 20.37
C LEU A 35 -15.08 6.43 19.12
N GLN A 36 -14.56 7.66 19.19
CA GLN A 36 -14.40 8.48 18.01
C GLN A 36 -13.15 8.00 17.28
N GLU A 37 -13.38 7.10 16.33
CA GLU A 37 -12.46 6.87 15.25
C GLU A 37 -12.16 8.23 14.60
N GLU A 38 -10.95 8.78 14.79
CA GLU A 38 -10.36 9.66 13.78
C GLU A 38 -10.00 8.80 12.57
N ILE A 39 -10.88 7.95 12.06
CA ILE A 39 -10.59 7.05 10.95
C ILE A 39 -11.45 7.52 9.78
N LYS A 40 -10.82 7.63 8.63
CA LYS A 40 -11.57 7.59 7.39
C LYS A 40 -11.94 6.12 7.21
N GLU A 41 -13.00 5.68 7.87
CA GLU A 41 -13.44 4.28 7.82
C GLU A 41 -13.81 3.97 6.37
N TYR A 42 -13.00 3.14 5.73
CA TYR A 42 -13.40 2.51 4.48
C TYR A 42 -14.18 1.26 4.86
N PRO A 43 -15.43 1.10 4.39
CA PRO A 43 -16.18 -0.12 4.64
C PRO A 43 -15.33 -1.34 4.24
N LYS A 44 -15.09 -2.24 5.20
CA LYS A 44 -14.25 -3.44 5.00
C LYS A 44 -14.71 -4.29 3.81
N SER A 45 -16.00 -4.24 3.48
CA SER A 45 -16.57 -4.85 2.27
C SER A 45 -15.98 -4.29 0.98
N ILE A 46 -15.78 -2.96 0.88
CA ILE A 46 -15.17 -2.29 -0.27
C ILE A 46 -13.68 -2.63 -0.34
N VAL A 47 -12.98 -2.56 0.80
CA VAL A 47 -11.54 -2.89 0.86
C VAL A 47 -11.30 -4.36 0.51
N GLY A 48 -12.14 -5.26 0.99
CA GLY A 48 -12.11 -6.68 0.65
C GLY A 48 -12.39 -6.94 -0.83
N ALA A 49 -13.34 -6.21 -1.45
CA ALA A 49 -13.60 -6.29 -2.87
C ALA A 49 -12.39 -5.81 -3.71
N ILE A 50 -11.75 -4.70 -3.31
CA ILE A 50 -10.52 -4.19 -3.93
C ILE A 50 -9.40 -5.23 -3.80
N LYS A 51 -9.16 -5.76 -2.60
CA LYS A 51 -8.13 -6.77 -2.36
C LYS A 51 -8.33 -8.01 -3.24
N LYS A 52 -9.58 -8.48 -3.35
CA LYS A 52 -9.93 -9.60 -4.23
C LYS A 52 -9.70 -9.28 -5.71
N ALA A 53 -10.06 -8.08 -6.15
CA ALA A 53 -9.82 -7.63 -7.52
C ALA A 53 -8.32 -7.56 -7.86
N LEU A 54 -7.47 -7.26 -6.89
CA LEU A 54 -6.01 -7.25 -7.04
C LEU A 54 -5.38 -8.65 -7.11
N GLN A 55 -6.16 -9.73 -6.91
CA GLN A 55 -5.74 -11.12 -7.05
C GLN A 55 -4.45 -11.46 -6.31
N SER A 56 -4.30 -10.95 -5.08
CA SER A 56 -3.14 -11.30 -4.25
C SER A 56 -3.39 -12.63 -3.54
N ASP A 57 -2.70 -13.68 -3.99
CA ASP A 57 -2.67 -14.99 -3.30
C ASP A 57 -1.74 -14.94 -2.06
N SER A 58 -0.81 -13.99 -2.04
CA SER A 58 -0.07 -13.56 -0.86
C SER A 58 -1.00 -12.73 0.03
N GLY A 59 -0.95 -12.91 1.35
CA GLY A 59 -1.82 -12.20 2.31
C GLY A 59 -1.84 -10.65 2.21
N LEU A 60 -0.96 -10.05 1.41
CA LEU A 60 -0.91 -8.63 1.08
C LEU A 60 -1.27 -8.38 -0.39
N ALA A 61 -2.12 -7.37 -0.64
CA ALA A 61 -2.38 -6.83 -1.98
C ALA A 61 -1.69 -5.48 -2.18
N PHE A 62 -1.28 -5.20 -3.41
CA PHE A 62 -0.48 -4.02 -3.75
C PHE A 62 -1.09 -3.27 -4.92
N LEU A 63 -1.02 -1.94 -4.86
CA LEU A 63 -1.44 -1.01 -5.90
C LEU A 63 -0.33 0.01 -6.12
N GLY A 64 0.08 0.23 -7.37
CA GLY A 64 1.19 1.13 -7.67
C GLY A 64 2.54 0.50 -7.32
N LEU A 65 3.41 1.25 -6.66
CA LEU A 65 4.76 0.80 -6.26
C LEU A 65 5.62 0.31 -7.45
N GLN A 66 5.40 0.85 -8.64
CA GLN A 66 6.14 0.49 -9.85
C GLN A 66 7.39 1.35 -10.02
N THR A 67 8.39 0.83 -10.70
CA THR A 67 9.51 1.63 -11.18
C THR A 67 9.02 2.50 -12.33
N VAL A 68 9.05 3.81 -12.12
CA VAL A 68 8.65 4.81 -13.12
C VAL A 68 9.81 5.10 -14.05
N THR A 69 11.01 5.24 -13.50
CA THR A 69 12.22 5.54 -14.26
C THR A 69 13.43 4.87 -13.60
N GLN A 70 14.32 4.31 -14.41
CA GLN A 70 15.63 3.85 -13.97
C GLN A 70 16.68 4.87 -14.44
N ASN A 71 17.40 5.43 -13.49
CA ASN A 71 18.63 6.19 -13.74
C ASN A 71 19.85 5.27 -13.53
N LEU A 72 21.04 5.76 -13.86
CA LEU A 72 22.27 5.00 -13.67
C LEU A 72 22.54 4.63 -12.21
N THR A 73 22.09 5.44 -11.25
CA THR A 73 22.39 5.27 -9.82
C THR A 73 21.16 5.24 -8.93
N SER A 74 19.96 5.41 -9.49
CA SER A 74 18.71 5.44 -8.72
C SER A 74 17.53 4.85 -9.49
N LEU A 75 16.50 4.45 -8.74
CA LEU A 75 15.21 4.01 -9.24
C LEU A 75 14.14 4.96 -8.70
N ASP A 76 13.44 5.63 -9.59
CA ASP A 76 12.29 6.46 -9.23
C ASP A 76 11.05 5.57 -9.16
N MET A 77 10.48 5.44 -7.97
CA MET A 77 9.36 4.56 -7.67
C MET A 77 8.08 5.37 -7.52
N SER A 78 7.00 4.92 -8.14
CA SER A 78 5.67 5.52 -7.96
C SER A 78 5.19 5.32 -6.52
N LYS A 79 4.40 6.27 -6.02
CA LYS A 79 3.57 6.05 -4.83
C LYS A 79 2.72 4.78 -4.94
N GLY A 80 2.26 4.26 -3.81
CA GLY A 80 1.36 3.12 -3.82
C GLY A 80 0.70 2.82 -2.49
N TYR A 81 -0.10 1.76 -2.52
CA TYR A 81 -0.91 1.31 -1.41
C TYR A 81 -0.70 -0.18 -1.17
N ILE A 82 -0.73 -0.58 0.10
CA ILE A 82 -0.71 -1.97 0.53
C ILE A 82 -1.97 -2.25 1.33
N VAL A 83 -2.62 -3.38 1.05
CA VAL A 83 -3.78 -3.85 1.80
C VAL A 83 -3.44 -5.18 2.47
N ASP A 84 -3.52 -5.24 3.80
CA ASP A 84 -3.17 -6.44 4.55
C ASP A 84 -4.33 -7.44 4.70
N SER A 85 -4.10 -8.54 5.43
CA SER A 85 -5.10 -9.56 5.76
C SER A 85 -6.23 -9.05 6.63
N ASN A 86 -5.98 -8.01 7.43
CA ASN A 86 -6.96 -7.40 8.32
C ASN A 86 -7.76 -6.27 7.65
N MET A 87 -7.50 -6.03 6.36
CA MET A 87 -8.10 -4.95 5.54
C MET A 87 -7.67 -3.55 5.97
N ASN A 88 -6.48 -3.41 6.58
CA ASN A 88 -5.84 -2.13 6.80
C ASN A 88 -5.17 -1.65 5.52
N ILE A 89 -5.08 -0.33 5.34
CA ILE A 89 -4.54 0.29 4.11
C ILE A 89 -3.33 1.14 4.47
N TYR A 90 -2.17 0.68 4.02
CA TYR A 90 -0.91 1.38 4.20
C TYR A 90 -0.60 2.20 2.96
N PHE A 91 -0.06 3.40 3.16
CA PHE A 91 0.41 4.26 2.09
C PHE A 91 1.93 4.28 2.05
N ILE A 92 2.48 4.19 0.83
CA ILE A 92 3.88 4.45 0.56
C ILE A 92 3.96 5.62 -0.41
N GLU A 93 4.77 6.60 -0.04
CA GLU A 93 5.01 7.78 -0.85
C GLU A 93 5.80 7.47 -2.12
N GLN A 94 5.92 8.46 -3.01
CA GLN A 94 6.85 8.35 -4.13
C GLN A 94 8.28 8.42 -3.58
N LEU A 95 9.14 7.46 -3.96
CA LEU A 95 10.50 7.36 -3.44
C LEU A 95 11.51 7.27 -4.56
N THR A 96 12.64 7.96 -4.40
CA THR A 96 13.84 7.74 -5.22
C THR A 96 14.78 6.82 -4.45
N LEU A 97 14.82 5.56 -4.85
CA LEU A 97 15.66 4.54 -4.23
C LEU A 97 17.07 4.61 -4.82
N THR A 98 18.06 4.91 -3.98
CA THR A 98 19.47 4.99 -4.39
C THR A 98 20.21 3.83 -3.76
N PRO A 99 20.59 2.78 -4.51
CA PRO A 99 21.31 1.66 -3.96
C PRO A 99 22.62 2.09 -3.32
N THR A 100 22.96 1.49 -2.18
CA THR A 100 24.24 1.74 -1.49
C THR A 100 25.40 1.64 -2.47
N SER A 101 26.38 2.53 -2.40
CA SER A 101 27.45 2.61 -3.40
C SER A 101 28.15 1.27 -3.62
N GLU A 102 28.47 0.56 -2.54
CA GLU A 102 29.17 -0.72 -2.54
C GLU A 102 28.31 -1.90 -3.02
N SER A 103 26.99 -1.72 -3.13
CA SER A 103 26.10 -2.79 -3.55
C SER A 103 26.46 -3.25 -4.96
N PHE A 104 26.38 -4.55 -5.21
CA PHE A 104 26.43 -5.09 -6.56
C PHE A 104 25.03 -5.57 -6.97
N TRP A 105 24.52 -6.63 -6.33
CA TRP A 105 23.16 -7.11 -6.53
C TRP A 105 22.38 -7.00 -5.21
N GLY A 106 21.12 -6.59 -5.29
CA GLY A 106 20.29 -6.37 -4.12
C GLY A 106 18.82 -6.17 -4.44
N PHE A 107 18.04 -5.96 -3.39
CA PHE A 107 16.64 -5.57 -3.51
C PHE A 107 16.22 -4.69 -2.35
N TYR A 108 15.14 -3.96 -2.58
CA TYR A 108 14.40 -3.29 -1.54
C TYR A 108 13.30 -4.20 -1.02
N GLU A 109 13.13 -4.23 0.30
CA GLU A 109 12.12 -5.02 1.00
C GLU A 109 11.30 -4.13 1.93
N ILE A 110 10.03 -4.46 2.08
CA ILE A 110 9.05 -3.73 2.88
C ILE A 110 8.68 -4.57 4.09
N GLU A 111 8.70 -3.94 5.26
CA GLU A 111 8.20 -4.48 6.52
C GLU A 111 6.98 -3.68 6.96
N ILE A 112 5.95 -4.39 7.40
CA ILE A 112 4.79 -3.81 8.06
C ILE A 112 4.87 -4.25 9.51
N SER A 113 4.96 -3.30 10.44
CA SER A 113 5.00 -3.57 11.87
C SER A 113 3.84 -2.89 12.59
N GLU A 114 3.36 -3.56 13.63
CA GLU A 114 2.43 -3.00 14.61
C GLU A 114 3.21 -2.71 15.89
N GLU A 115 3.13 -1.49 16.38
CA GLU A 115 3.83 -1.02 17.57
C GLU A 115 2.83 -0.34 18.51
N ASP A 116 2.89 -0.64 19.80
CA ASP A 116 2.17 0.16 20.78
C ASP A 116 2.83 1.54 20.93
N SER A 117 2.03 2.59 21.10
CA SER A 117 2.48 3.98 21.11
C SER A 117 1.67 4.85 22.07
N ASP A 118 2.17 6.05 22.33
CA ASP A 118 1.60 7.03 23.25
C ASP A 118 1.36 6.43 24.64
N GLU A 119 2.47 6.07 25.30
CA GLU A 119 2.47 5.63 26.69
C GLU A 119 1.99 6.78 27.58
N LEU A 120 0.92 6.51 28.34
CA LEU A 120 0.38 7.43 29.31
C LEU A 120 0.19 6.71 30.64
N THR A 121 0.26 7.46 31.72
CA THR A 121 -0.15 6.98 33.02
C THR A 121 -1.68 6.93 33.06
N LEU A 122 -2.23 5.73 33.14
CA LEU A 122 -3.66 5.46 33.15
C LEU A 122 -4.13 5.13 34.58
N GLY A 123 -5.33 5.59 34.93
CA GLY A 123 -5.98 5.26 36.20
C GLY A 123 -6.83 3.99 36.09
N PHE A 124 -6.70 3.10 37.05
CA PHE A 124 -7.39 1.82 37.13
C PHE A 124 -8.10 1.66 38.46
N VAL A 125 -9.13 0.82 38.47
CA VAL A 125 -9.83 0.36 39.68
C VAL A 125 -9.45 -1.09 39.89
N ASN A 126 -9.05 -1.45 41.11
CA ASN A 126 -8.83 -2.84 41.48
C ASN A 126 -10.16 -3.46 41.98
N PRO A 127 -10.87 -4.27 41.16
CA PRO A 127 -12.15 -4.84 41.55
C PRO A 127 -12.01 -5.91 42.64
N SER A 128 -10.80 -6.42 42.86
CA SER A 128 -10.51 -7.50 43.82
C SER A 128 -10.34 -7.00 45.26
N THR A 129 -10.45 -5.69 45.50
CA THR A 129 -10.32 -5.07 46.83
C THR A 129 -11.65 -4.53 47.36
N SER A 130 -11.90 -4.69 48.66
CA SER A 130 -13.01 -4.08 49.40
C SER A 130 -12.46 -3.31 50.61
N PRO A 131 -12.51 -1.96 50.63
CA PRO A 131 -13.07 -1.08 49.60
C PRO A 131 -12.27 -1.12 48.29
N LYS A 132 -12.94 -0.76 47.18
CA LYS A 132 -12.29 -0.67 45.87
C LYS A 132 -11.17 0.36 45.93
N THR A 133 -9.97 -0.04 45.53
CA THR A 133 -8.80 0.84 45.47
C THR A 133 -8.54 1.33 44.06
N PHE A 134 -8.07 2.57 43.93
CA PHE A 134 -7.64 3.17 42.68
C PHE A 134 -6.12 3.09 42.61
N TYR A 135 -5.58 2.74 41.44
CA TYR A 135 -4.14 2.69 41.21
C TYR A 135 -3.83 3.20 39.81
N THR A 136 -2.62 3.68 39.59
CA THR A 136 -2.15 4.09 38.27
C THR A 136 -1.13 3.11 37.73
N SER A 137 -1.18 2.84 36.43
CA SER A 137 -0.14 2.10 35.72
C SER A 137 0.11 2.78 34.39
N ASN A 138 1.33 2.68 33.89
CA ASN A 138 1.58 3.05 32.51
C ASN A 138 0.89 2.05 31.57
N GLY A 139 0.37 2.58 30.48
CA GLY A 139 -0.17 1.81 29.39
C GLY A 139 -0.13 2.61 28.10
N TYR A 140 0.04 1.92 26.99
CA TYR A 140 -0.06 2.52 25.67
C TYR A 140 -1.52 2.79 25.33
N THR A 141 -1.79 3.96 24.76
CA THR A 141 -3.14 4.40 24.41
C THR A 141 -3.44 4.34 22.92
N LYS A 142 -2.44 4.02 22.11
CA LYS A 142 -2.57 3.90 20.66
C LYS A 142 -1.78 2.73 20.12
N LYS A 143 -2.30 2.13 19.04
CA LYS A 143 -1.51 1.30 18.15
C LYS A 143 -1.04 2.11 16.96
N LYS A 144 0.24 1.96 16.64
CA LYS A 144 0.91 2.53 15.48
C LYS A 144 1.19 1.43 14.47
N TYR A 145 0.73 1.66 13.26
CA TYR A 145 0.96 0.80 12.12
C TYR A 145 2.02 1.46 11.25
N LYS A 146 3.19 0.83 11.13
CA LYS A 146 4.38 1.41 10.50
C LYS A 146 4.76 0.61 9.27
N VAL A 147 5.05 1.33 8.19
CA VAL A 147 5.73 0.78 7.02
C VAL A 147 7.21 1.16 7.12
N SER A 148 8.09 0.17 7.05
CA SER A 148 9.53 0.37 7.00
C SER A 148 10.09 -0.22 5.72
N ILE A 149 11.06 0.47 5.11
CA ILE A 149 11.68 0.07 3.85
C ILE A 149 13.17 -0.15 4.11
N TYR A 150 13.69 -1.24 3.57
CA TYR A 150 15.08 -1.61 3.72
C TYR A 150 15.69 -1.93 2.37
N GLU A 151 16.96 -1.60 2.22
CA GLU A 151 17.82 -2.16 1.18
C GLU A 151 18.53 -3.39 1.75
N ASN A 152 18.46 -4.51 1.04
CA ASN A 152 19.20 -5.72 1.35
C ASN A 152 20.08 -6.05 0.14
N TYR A 153 21.40 -6.09 0.34
CA TYR A 153 22.35 -6.23 -0.76
C TYR A 153 23.58 -7.09 -0.43
N ASN A 154 24.24 -7.53 -1.50
CA ASN A 154 25.58 -8.11 -1.47
C ASN A 154 26.55 -7.26 -2.32
N THR A 155 27.84 -7.37 -2.01
CA THR A 155 28.94 -6.77 -2.80
C THR A 155 29.42 -7.70 -3.93
N THR A 156 28.85 -8.91 -4.02
CA THR A 156 29.10 -9.92 -5.06
C THR A 156 27.89 -10.06 -5.99
N ALA A 157 28.08 -10.69 -7.15
CA ALA A 157 27.04 -10.90 -8.18
C ALA A 157 26.03 -11.99 -7.79
N GLU A 158 25.44 -11.89 -6.60
CA GLU A 158 24.46 -12.83 -6.07
C GLU A 158 23.41 -12.09 -5.24
N PHE A 159 22.14 -12.46 -5.40
CA PHE A 159 21.07 -11.86 -4.59
C PHE A 159 21.14 -12.34 -3.14
N PRO A 160 20.94 -11.46 -2.15
CA PRO A 160 20.83 -11.86 -0.76
C PRO A 160 19.53 -12.65 -0.49
N THR A 161 19.43 -13.29 0.67
CA THR A 161 18.20 -13.96 1.10
C THR A 161 17.20 -12.93 1.62
N LEU A 162 15.92 -13.06 1.25
CA LEU A 162 14.83 -12.22 1.76
C LEU A 162 14.73 -12.35 3.29
N THR A 163 14.69 -11.21 3.99
CA THR A 163 14.51 -11.21 5.45
C THR A 163 13.12 -11.76 5.79
N ALA A 164 13.06 -12.71 6.74
CA ALA A 164 11.80 -13.30 7.16
C ALA A 164 10.83 -12.22 7.69
N GLY A 165 9.55 -12.33 7.32
CA GLY A 165 8.51 -11.36 7.69
C GLY A 165 8.44 -10.11 6.81
N ARG A 166 9.36 -9.95 5.85
CA ARG A 166 9.35 -8.83 4.89
C ARG A 166 8.90 -9.27 3.51
N THR A 167 8.43 -8.30 2.73
CA THR A 167 8.01 -8.51 1.35
C THR A 167 9.03 -7.88 0.40
N LYS A 168 9.53 -8.67 -0.55
CA LYS A 168 10.42 -8.18 -1.61
C LYS A 168 9.67 -7.20 -2.53
N TRP A 169 10.23 -6.01 -2.74
CA TRP A 169 9.62 -4.97 -3.56
C TRP A 169 10.21 -4.92 -4.97
N VAL A 170 11.47 -4.50 -5.08
CA VAL A 170 12.16 -4.32 -6.37
C VAL A 170 13.60 -4.79 -6.23
N GLU A 171 14.02 -5.65 -7.16
CA GLU A 171 15.41 -6.05 -7.33
C GLU A 171 16.14 -5.09 -8.25
N TYR A 172 17.44 -4.94 -8.01
CA TYR A 172 18.35 -4.25 -8.91
C TYR A 172 19.64 -5.05 -9.08
N LYS A 173 20.27 -4.89 -10.25
CA LYS A 173 21.64 -5.34 -10.51
C LYS A 173 22.45 -4.17 -11.00
N LYS A 174 23.65 -4.02 -10.46
CA LYS A 174 24.69 -3.17 -11.04
C LYS A 174 25.60 -3.98 -11.96
N ASP A 175 26.39 -3.33 -12.79
CA ASP A 175 27.45 -3.93 -13.63
C ASP A 175 28.68 -4.36 -12.82
N ALA A 176 28.98 -3.63 -11.74
CA ALA A 176 29.96 -3.98 -10.72
C ALA A 176 29.54 -3.36 -9.37
N ALA A 177 30.22 -3.75 -8.28
CA ALA A 177 30.19 -2.94 -7.05
C ALA A 177 30.67 -1.52 -7.38
N PHE A 178 30.06 -0.48 -6.82
CA PHE A 178 30.27 0.93 -7.17
C PHE A 178 29.87 1.33 -8.60
N GLY A 179 29.24 0.42 -9.35
CA GLY A 179 28.84 0.61 -10.73
C GLY A 179 27.41 1.12 -10.92
N ASN A 180 26.99 1.16 -12.18
CA ASN A 180 25.67 1.64 -12.60
C ASN A 180 24.63 0.52 -12.54
N ILE A 181 23.38 0.88 -12.26
CA ILE A 181 22.22 -0.01 -12.35
C ILE A 181 22.02 -0.39 -13.82
N VAL A 182 22.11 -1.67 -14.12
CA VAL A 182 21.92 -2.24 -15.47
C VAL A 182 20.55 -2.86 -15.65
N SER A 183 19.92 -3.31 -14.56
CA SER A 183 18.57 -3.90 -14.62
C SER A 183 17.86 -3.77 -13.29
N ASN A 184 16.54 -3.68 -13.35
CA ASN A 184 15.66 -3.83 -12.19
C ASN A 184 14.49 -4.77 -12.50
N THR A 185 13.95 -5.41 -11.46
CA THR A 185 12.77 -6.27 -11.56
C THR A 185 11.81 -5.94 -10.42
N ASN A 186 10.61 -5.47 -10.76
CA ASN A 186 9.56 -5.23 -9.78
C ASN A 186 8.78 -6.51 -9.47
N TYR A 187 8.61 -6.83 -8.18
CA TYR A 187 7.88 -8.00 -7.69
C TYR A 187 6.45 -7.69 -7.28
N LEU A 188 6.19 -6.44 -6.87
CA LEU A 188 4.88 -5.99 -6.42
C LEU A 188 4.10 -5.41 -7.58
N LYS A 189 3.79 -6.26 -8.56
CA LYS A 189 3.01 -5.86 -9.73
C LYS A 189 1.52 -6.03 -9.44
N THR A 190 0.77 -4.98 -9.70
CA THR A 190 -0.68 -5.08 -9.79
C THR A 190 -1.00 -6.01 -10.97
N LYS A 191 -1.65 -7.16 -10.75
CA LYS A 191 -2.05 -8.07 -11.85
C LYS A 191 -3.05 -7.44 -12.83
N PHE A 192 -3.58 -6.26 -12.51
CA PHE A 192 -4.40 -5.48 -13.42
C PHE A 192 -3.53 -4.74 -14.43
N VAL A 193 -3.52 -5.23 -15.66
CA VAL A 193 -3.31 -4.36 -16.82
C VAL A 193 -4.59 -3.54 -16.94
N LEU A 194 -4.60 -2.31 -16.41
CA LEU A 194 -5.55 -1.33 -16.91
C LEU A 194 -5.15 -1.13 -18.37
N ASN A 195 -5.86 -1.76 -19.30
CA ASN A 195 -5.71 -1.43 -20.70
C ASN A 195 -5.84 0.10 -20.77
N THR A 196 -4.76 0.80 -21.13
CA THR A 196 -4.77 2.21 -21.49
C THR A 196 -5.54 2.47 -22.78
N ASP A 197 -6.35 1.50 -23.22
CA ASP A 197 -7.16 1.49 -24.42
C ASP A 197 -8.47 2.27 -24.24
N VAL A 198 -8.38 3.37 -23.51
CA VAL A 198 -9.32 4.48 -23.60
C VAL A 198 -8.48 5.76 -23.58
N GLN A 199 -7.58 5.91 -24.56
CA GLN A 199 -7.20 7.25 -25.00
C GLN A 199 -8.42 7.85 -25.70
N ASP A 200 -9.38 8.33 -24.91
CA ASP A 200 -10.48 9.17 -25.40
C ASP A 200 -10.00 10.63 -25.56
N SER A 201 -8.74 10.81 -25.98
CA SER A 201 -8.21 12.12 -26.34
C SER A 201 -8.46 12.33 -27.83
N LEU A 202 -9.62 12.89 -28.15
CA LEU A 202 -9.85 13.57 -29.43
C LEU A 202 -8.95 14.82 -29.50
N THR A 203 -7.68 14.65 -29.83
CA THR A 203 -6.77 15.76 -30.13
C THR A 203 -6.34 15.77 -31.60
N SER A 204 -6.74 14.76 -32.37
CA SER A 204 -6.50 14.71 -33.81
C SER A 204 -7.60 15.44 -34.56
N THR A 205 -7.22 16.46 -35.34
CA THR A 205 -8.07 17.07 -36.37
C THR A 205 -7.90 16.39 -37.74
N GLU A 206 -7.06 15.35 -37.82
CA GLU A 206 -6.81 14.63 -39.06
C GLU A 206 -8.00 13.74 -39.44
N THR A 207 -8.57 13.99 -40.61
CA THR A 207 -9.74 13.30 -41.18
C THR A 207 -9.44 11.88 -41.69
N GLU A 208 -8.18 11.47 -41.74
CA GLU A 208 -7.76 10.18 -42.31
C GLU A 208 -7.30 9.14 -41.28
N LYS A 209 -7.34 9.48 -39.98
CA LYS A 209 -6.94 8.53 -38.95
C LYS A 209 -8.05 7.48 -38.73
N PRO A 210 -7.72 6.18 -38.70
CA PRO A 210 -8.71 5.16 -38.35
C PRO A 210 -9.28 5.41 -36.95
N LEU A 211 -10.59 5.21 -36.82
CA LEU A 211 -11.31 5.26 -35.53
C LEU A 211 -10.74 4.20 -34.57
N SER A 212 -10.81 4.46 -33.27
CA SER A 212 -10.46 3.43 -32.28
C SER A 212 -11.47 2.27 -32.31
N ASP A 213 -11.06 1.09 -31.87
CA ASP A 213 -11.92 -0.11 -31.78
C ASP A 213 -13.18 0.17 -30.94
N TYR A 214 -13.06 1.01 -29.90
CA TYR A 214 -14.18 1.45 -29.07
C TYR A 214 -15.18 2.34 -29.84
N GLN A 215 -14.69 3.30 -30.63
CA GLN A 215 -15.53 4.15 -31.47
C GLN A 215 -16.23 3.35 -32.57
N GLY A 216 -15.51 2.42 -33.21
CA GLY A 216 -16.08 1.49 -34.19
C GLY A 216 -17.20 0.64 -33.57
N LYS A 217 -16.99 0.14 -32.35
CA LYS A 217 -18.01 -0.62 -31.62
C LYS A 217 -19.23 0.24 -31.26
N LEU A 218 -19.05 1.45 -30.75
CA LEU A 218 -20.16 2.36 -30.43
C LEU A 218 -21.02 2.69 -31.66
N ILE A 219 -20.40 2.93 -32.81
CA ILE A 219 -21.12 3.17 -34.07
C ILE A 219 -21.89 1.92 -34.48
N ASN A 220 -21.26 0.75 -34.44
CA ASN A 220 -21.91 -0.50 -34.80
C ASN A 220 -23.09 -0.84 -33.87
N ASP A 221 -22.92 -0.65 -32.57
CA ASP A 221 -23.96 -0.86 -31.56
C ASP A 221 -25.10 0.18 -31.73
N SER A 222 -24.78 1.43 -32.06
CA SER A 222 -25.78 2.47 -32.35
C SER A 222 -26.55 2.21 -33.65
N PHE A 223 -25.88 1.66 -34.66
CA PHE A 223 -26.47 1.28 -35.94
C PHE A 223 -27.48 0.13 -35.75
N LEU A 224 -27.10 -0.90 -34.97
CA LEU A 224 -27.98 -2.00 -34.61
C LEU A 224 -29.21 -1.54 -33.80
N ILE A 225 -29.08 -0.53 -32.93
CA ILE A 225 -30.22 0.05 -32.19
C ILE A 225 -31.12 0.90 -33.10
N GLY A 226 -30.55 1.56 -34.11
CA GLY A 226 -31.29 2.36 -35.09
C GLY A 226 -32.17 1.50 -36.00
N GLU A 227 -31.68 0.34 -36.44
CA GLU A 227 -32.42 -0.58 -37.30
C GLU A 227 -33.61 -1.25 -36.58
N ILE A 228 -33.49 -1.55 -35.28
CA ILE A 228 -34.60 -2.12 -34.50
C ILE A 228 -35.75 -1.12 -34.35
N LYS A 229 -35.49 0.19 -34.30
CA LYS A 229 -36.53 1.22 -34.20
C LYS A 229 -37.22 1.56 -35.53
N ALA A 230 -36.67 1.09 -36.66
CA ALA A 230 -37.22 1.35 -37.99
C ALA A 230 -38.28 0.32 -38.43
N TRP A 231 -38.50 -0.76 -37.66
CA TRP A 231 -39.44 -1.84 -38.00
C TRP A 231 -40.70 -1.90 -37.11
N ASP A 232 -40.85 -0.99 -36.14
CA ASP A 232 -42.02 -0.90 -35.25
C ASP A 232 -42.93 0.32 -35.57
N LYS A 233 -43.21 0.58 -36.85
CA LYS A 233 -44.31 1.45 -37.28
C LYS A 233 -45.08 0.89 -38.46
#